data_AF-I3S9X5-F1
#
_entry.id   AF-I3S9X5-F1
#
_cell.length_a   1.000
_cell.length_b   1.000
_cell.length_c   1.000
_cell.angle_alpha   90.00
_cell.angle_beta   90.00
_cell.angle_gamma   90.00
#
_symmetry.space_group_name_H-M   'P 1'
#
loop_
_entity.id
_entity.type
_entity.pdbx_description
1 polymer ?
#
loop_
_entity_poly.entity_id
_entity_poly.type
_entity_poly.pdbx_seq_one_letter_code
_entity_poly.pdbx_strand_id
1 'polypeptide(L)'
;MSVTAYFARRAAQKERVRILYRRALKDTLNWAVHRHLFYDDAANLRDRFEQNKHVEDLDTIDRLIDDAEAHYNKFRHPDPYIVPWAPGGSKFCRNPAPPPGIEIVYNYGREDND
;
A
#
# COMPACT_ATOMS: atom_id res chain seq x y z
N MET A 1 -26.60 -19.30 -1.54
CA MET A 1 -25.14 -19.23 -1.24
C MET A 1 -24.87 -20.08 -0.01
N SER A 2 -23.83 -20.93 0.00
CA SER A 2 -23.45 -21.69 1.21
C SER A 2 -23.03 -20.74 2.33
N VAL A 3 -23.28 -21.09 3.61
CA VAL A 3 -22.84 -20.33 4.78
C VAL A 3 -21.33 -20.09 4.77
N THR A 4 -20.54 -21.09 4.36
CA THR A 4 -19.09 -20.96 4.20
C THR A 4 -18.70 -19.94 3.13
N ALA A 5 -19.40 -19.98 1.99
CA ALA A 5 -19.18 -19.03 0.89
C ALA A 5 -19.55 -17.60 1.30
N TYR A 6 -20.64 -17.42 2.07
CA TYR A 6 -21.05 -16.13 2.62
C TYR A 6 -19.93 -15.52 3.49
N PHE A 7 -19.42 -16.28 4.46
CA PHE A 7 -18.36 -15.80 5.34
C PHE A 7 -17.05 -15.50 4.58
N ALA A 8 -16.70 -16.33 3.60
CA ALA A 8 -15.54 -16.09 2.75
C ALA A 8 -15.69 -14.77 1.95
N ARG A 9 -16.86 -14.52 1.34
CA ARG A 9 -17.13 -13.26 0.61
C ARG A 9 -17.06 -12.06 1.55
N ARG A 10 -17.67 -12.14 2.74
CA ARG A 10 -17.59 -11.07 3.75
C ARG A 10 -16.15 -10.80 4.21
N ALA A 11 -15.34 -11.84 4.41
CA ALA A 11 -13.93 -11.68 4.76
C ALA A 11 -13.14 -10.98 3.65
N ALA A 12 -13.33 -11.38 2.39
CA ALA A 12 -12.70 -10.75 1.23
C ALA A 12 -13.12 -9.28 1.05
N GLN A 13 -14.41 -8.96 1.20
CA GLN A 13 -14.91 -7.58 1.18
C GLN A 13 -14.24 -6.72 2.26
N LYS A 14 -14.16 -7.23 3.48
CA LYS A 14 -13.52 -6.55 4.61
C LYS A 14 -12.03 -6.30 4.34
N GLU A 15 -11.34 -7.25 3.72
CA GLU A 15 -9.95 -7.09 3.32
C GLU A 15 -9.77 -6.03 2.23
N ARG A 16 -10.58 -6.08 1.16
CA ARG A 16 -10.58 -5.09 0.07
C ARG A 16 -10.79 -3.68 0.60
N VAL A 17 -11.81 -3.47 1.44
CA VAL A 17 -12.10 -2.17 2.07
C VAL A 17 -10.92 -1.66 2.90
N ARG A 18 -10.28 -2.53 3.70
CA ARG A 18 -9.11 -2.16 4.52
C ARG A 18 -7.90 -1.79 3.67
N ILE A 19 -7.66 -2.51 2.58
CA ILE A 19 -6.59 -2.21 1.64
C ILE A 19 -6.88 -0.88 0.93
N LEU A 20 -8.10 -0.69 0.43
CA LEU A 20 -8.54 0.52 -0.25
C LEU A 20 -8.41 1.75 0.66
N TYR A 21 -8.90 1.68 1.90
CA TYR A 21 -8.79 2.78 2.86
C TYR A 21 -7.33 3.17 3.12
N ARG A 22 -6.43 2.20 3.34
CA ARG A 22 -5.00 2.48 3.53
C ARG A 22 -4.37 3.11 2.30
N ARG A 23 -4.72 2.64 1.10
CA ARG A 23 -4.23 3.19 -0.17
C ARG A 23 -4.72 4.62 -0.38
N ALA A 24 -6.02 4.86 -0.22
CA ALA A 24 -6.64 6.17 -0.37
C ALA A 24 -6.08 7.19 0.64
N LEU A 25 -5.88 6.79 1.90
CA LEU A 25 -5.30 7.67 2.92
C LEU A 25 -3.84 8.04 2.61
N LYS A 26 -3.05 7.06 2.14
CA LYS A 26 -1.67 7.32 1.70
C LYS A 26 -1.65 8.29 0.51
N ASP A 27 -2.57 8.12 -0.42
CA ASP A 27 -2.61 8.95 -1.62
C ASP A 27 -3.12 10.37 -1.34
N THR A 28 -4.06 10.50 -0.41
CA THR A 28 -4.48 11.80 0.15
C THR A 28 -3.27 12.55 0.72
N LEU A 29 -2.39 11.85 1.45
CA LEU A 29 -1.15 12.44 1.95
C LEU A 29 -0.18 12.82 0.83
N ASN A 30 -0.05 11.99 -0.22
CA ASN A 30 0.81 12.28 -1.37
C ASN A 30 0.39 13.60 -2.05
N TRP A 31 -0.92 13.82 -2.20
CA TRP A 31 -1.46 15.05 -2.79
C TRP A 31 -1.38 16.27 -1.87
N ALA A 32 -1.76 16.12 -0.60
CA ALA A 32 -1.88 17.26 0.31
C ALA A 32 -0.52 17.91 0.63
N VAL A 33 0.56 17.11 0.68
CA VAL A 33 1.95 17.47 1.07
C VAL A 33 2.06 18.01 2.51
N HIS A 34 1.28 19.03 2.86
CA HIS A 34 1.19 19.66 4.17
C HIS A 34 0.18 18.97 5.09
N ARG A 35 0.53 18.89 6.39
CA ARG A 35 -0.25 18.15 7.39
C ARG A 35 -1.62 18.74 7.69
N HIS A 36 -1.75 20.07 7.72
CA HIS A 36 -3.02 20.71 8.05
C HIS A 36 -4.10 20.41 6.99
N LEU A 37 -3.76 20.50 5.70
CA LEU A 37 -4.65 20.08 4.60
C LEU A 37 -4.98 18.58 4.68
N PHE A 38 -3.95 17.76 4.93
CA PHE A 38 -4.11 16.32 5.02
C PHE A 38 -5.10 15.91 6.12
N TYR A 39 -5.11 16.55 7.29
CA TYR A 39 -5.99 16.15 8.38
C TYR A 39 -7.47 16.34 8.05
N ASP A 40 -7.82 17.47 7.44
CA ASP A 40 -9.20 17.75 7.02
C ASP A 40 -9.63 16.77 5.92
N ASP A 41 -8.79 16.55 4.91
CA ASP A 41 -9.07 15.60 3.83
C ASP A 41 -9.15 14.14 4.32
N ALA A 42 -8.29 13.76 5.28
CA ALA A 42 -8.30 12.44 5.89
C ALA A 42 -9.56 12.21 6.74
N ALA A 43 -10.03 13.23 7.45
CA ALA A 43 -11.30 13.17 8.19
C ALA A 43 -12.48 13.01 7.23
N ASN A 44 -12.54 13.82 6.17
CA ASN A 44 -13.55 13.70 5.11
C ASN A 44 -13.54 12.31 4.45
N LEU A 45 -12.35 11.76 4.17
CA LEU A 45 -12.20 10.40 3.67
C LEU A 45 -12.76 9.38 4.65
N ARG A 46 -12.43 9.50 5.95
CA ARG A 46 -12.92 8.59 6.98
C ARG A 46 -14.45 8.62 7.09
N ASP A 47 -15.05 9.81 7.05
CA ASP A 47 -16.50 9.97 7.16
C ASP A 47 -17.24 9.29 6.01
N ARG A 48 -16.72 9.38 4.78
CA ARG A 48 -17.26 8.66 3.62
C ARG A 48 -17.27 7.13 3.80
N PHE A 49 -16.25 6.57 4.45
CA PHE A 49 -16.21 5.14 4.77
C PHE A 49 -17.15 4.79 5.92
N GLU A 50 -17.26 5.63 6.96
CA GLU A 50 -18.16 5.39 8.10
C GLU A 50 -19.64 5.47 7.68
N GLN A 51 -20.01 6.37 6.77
CA GLN A 51 -21.37 6.47 6.21
C GLN A 51 -21.89 5.15 5.63
N ASN A 52 -21.00 4.30 5.09
CA ASN A 52 -21.35 3.05 4.41
C ASN A 52 -21.02 1.79 5.25
N LYS A 53 -20.57 1.97 6.50
CA LYS A 53 -20.09 0.86 7.35
C LYS A 53 -21.14 -0.17 7.71
N HIS A 54 -22.40 0.24 7.78
CA HIS A 54 -23.52 -0.59 8.21
C HIS A 54 -24.30 -1.22 7.05
N VAL A 55 -23.80 -1.12 5.81
CA VAL A 55 -24.42 -1.81 4.68
C VAL A 55 -24.24 -3.33 4.85
N GLU A 56 -25.35 -4.06 4.74
CA GLU A 56 -25.38 -5.52 4.94
C GLU A 56 -25.52 -6.31 3.63
N ASP A 57 -26.15 -5.71 2.62
CA ASP A 57 -26.33 -6.35 1.31
C ASP A 57 -24.99 -6.53 0.59
N LEU A 58 -24.64 -7.78 0.27
CA LEU A 58 -23.34 -8.14 -0.30
C LEU A 58 -23.13 -7.54 -1.68
N ASP A 59 -24.17 -7.51 -2.50
CA ASP A 59 -24.07 -7.02 -3.88
C ASP A 59 -23.96 -5.50 -3.91
N THR A 60 -24.61 -4.81 -2.97
CA THR A 60 -24.40 -3.37 -2.73
C THR A 60 -22.98 -3.09 -2.23
N ILE A 61 -22.45 -3.89 -1.29
CA ILE A 61 -21.07 -3.73 -0.81
C ILE A 61 -20.07 -3.86 -1.97
N ASP A 62 -20.22 -4.88 -2.82
CA ASP A 62 -19.30 -5.06 -3.94
C ASP A 62 -19.35 -3.89 -4.92
N ARG A 63 -20.54 -3.39 -5.25
CA ARG A 63 -20.69 -2.18 -6.08
C ARG A 63 -20.03 -0.96 -5.45
N LEU A 64 -20.22 -0.74 -4.15
CA LEU A 64 -19.58 0.37 -3.43
C LEU A 64 -18.06 0.26 -3.43
N ILE A 65 -17.52 -0.95 -3.29
CA ILE A 65 -16.07 -1.19 -3.36
C ILE A 65 -15.56 -0.89 -4.77
N ASP A 66 -16.24 -1.37 -5.80
CA ASP A 66 -15.82 -1.19 -7.19
C ASP A 66 -15.88 0.29 -7.61
N ASP A 67 -16.94 1.02 -7.23
CA ASP A 67 -17.06 2.46 -7.45
C ASP A 67 -15.95 3.24 -6.72
N ALA A 68 -15.64 2.86 -5.48
CA ALA A 68 -14.60 3.49 -4.69
C ALA A 68 -13.19 3.17 -5.23
N GLU A 69 -12.95 1.95 -5.73
CA GLU A 69 -11.71 1.56 -6.41
C GLU A 69 -11.54 2.33 -7.74
N ALA A 70 -12.60 2.50 -8.52
CA ALA A 70 -12.59 3.31 -9.74
C ALA A 70 -12.27 4.78 -9.44
N HIS A 71 -12.90 5.34 -8.40
CA HIS A 71 -12.60 6.70 -7.93
C HIS A 71 -11.15 6.83 -7.47
N TYR A 72 -10.65 5.90 -6.65
CA TYR A 72 -9.25 5.88 -6.23
C TYR A 72 -8.29 5.82 -7.43
N ASN A 73 -8.56 4.95 -8.39
CA ASN A 73 -7.70 4.81 -9.58
C ASN A 73 -7.66 6.08 -10.43
N LYS A 74 -8.78 6.80 -10.54
CA LYS A 74 -8.86 8.08 -11.27
C LYS A 74 -8.01 9.17 -10.64
N PHE A 75 -7.97 9.25 -9.32
CA PHE A 75 -7.26 10.30 -8.58
C PHE A 75 -5.90 9.85 -8.05
N ARG A 76 -5.38 8.73 -8.56
CA ARG A 76 -4.11 8.18 -8.09
C ARG A 76 -2.97 9.14 -8.37
N HIS A 77 -2.13 9.42 -7.37
CA HIS A 77 -0.95 10.24 -7.55
C HIS A 77 0.03 9.58 -8.56
N PRO A 78 0.53 10.31 -9.57
CA PRO A 78 1.40 9.73 -10.61
C PRO A 78 2.77 9.29 -10.06
N ASP A 79 3.29 9.99 -9.05
CA ASP A 79 4.57 9.69 -8.40
C ASP A 79 4.44 9.63 -6.87
N PRO A 80 3.85 8.57 -6.31
CA PRO A 80 3.53 8.51 -4.88
C PRO A 80 4.79 8.41 -4.02
N TYR A 81 4.75 8.91 -2.77
CA TYR A 81 5.89 8.76 -1.87
C TYR A 81 6.16 7.28 -1.54
N ILE A 82 7.42 6.87 -1.78
CA ILE A 82 7.94 5.55 -1.44
C ILE A 82 9.09 5.75 -0.44
N VAL A 83 9.03 5.02 0.68
CA VAL A 83 10.11 5.07 1.67
C VAL A 83 11.42 4.61 1.03
N PRO A 84 12.57 5.26 1.30
CA PRO A 84 13.77 5.09 0.50
C PRO A 84 14.24 3.64 0.29
N TRP A 85 14.09 2.77 1.30
CA TRP A 85 14.56 1.38 1.26
C TRP A 85 13.53 0.36 0.76
N ALA A 86 12.28 0.75 0.54
CA ALA A 86 11.26 -0.16 0.01
C ALA A 86 11.40 -0.31 -1.52
N PRO A 87 10.84 -1.37 -2.13
CA PRO A 87 10.80 -1.50 -3.59
C PRO A 87 10.26 -0.22 -4.25
N GLY A 88 11.00 0.30 -5.23
CA GLY A 88 10.71 1.58 -5.91
C GLY A 88 11.24 2.83 -5.20
N GLY A 89 11.85 2.70 -4.02
CA GLY A 89 12.50 3.80 -3.30
C GLY A 89 13.92 4.07 -3.77
N SER A 90 14.44 5.27 -3.49
CA SER A 90 15.75 5.76 -3.96
C SER A 90 16.99 5.05 -3.38
N LYS A 91 16.81 4.23 -2.35
CA LYS A 91 17.84 3.42 -1.68
C LYS A 91 17.55 1.92 -1.76
N PHE A 92 16.54 1.50 -2.53
CA PHE A 92 16.23 0.10 -2.72
C PHE A 92 17.43 -0.63 -3.34
N CYS A 93 17.83 -1.75 -2.74
CA CYS A 93 19.01 -2.53 -3.14
C CYS A 93 20.29 -1.69 -3.34
N ARG A 94 20.46 -0.60 -2.59
CA ARG A 94 21.69 0.20 -2.66
C ARG A 94 22.92 -0.59 -2.21
N ASN A 95 22.77 -1.36 -1.13
CA ASN A 95 23.82 -2.20 -0.53
C ASN A 95 23.24 -3.61 -0.28
N PRO A 96 23.05 -4.46 -1.31
CA PRO A 96 22.62 -5.83 -1.09
C PRO A 96 23.70 -6.62 -0.37
N ALA A 97 23.30 -7.60 0.45
CA ALA A 97 24.26 -8.55 0.99
C ALA A 97 24.94 -9.30 -0.18
N PRO A 98 26.26 -9.53 -0.12
CA PRO A 98 26.94 -10.28 -1.16
C PRO A 98 26.35 -11.69 -1.26
N PRO A 99 26.29 -12.26 -2.48
CA PRO A 99 25.92 -13.65 -2.66
C PRO A 99 26.79 -14.59 -1.80
N PRO A 100 26.23 -15.72 -1.34
CA PRO A 100 27.02 -16.75 -0.65
C PRO A 100 28.21 -17.21 -1.52
N GLY A 101 29.37 -17.41 -0.90
CA GLY A 101 30.58 -17.86 -1.59
C GLY A 101 31.46 -16.74 -2.17
N ILE A 102 31.07 -15.48 -1.99
CA ILE A 102 31.92 -14.32 -2.31
C ILE A 102 32.56 -13.83 -1.00
N GLU A 103 33.89 -13.84 -0.96
CA GLU A 103 34.68 -13.30 0.14
C GLU A 103 35.48 -12.07 -0.30
N ILE A 104 35.60 -11.10 0.61
CA ILE A 104 36.50 -9.97 0.40
C ILE A 104 37.88 -10.41 0.87
N VAL A 105 38.77 -10.69 -0.08
CA VAL A 105 40.16 -11.05 0.21
C VAL A 105 40.96 -9.76 0.47
N TYR A 106 41.44 -9.58 1.70
CA TYR A 106 42.26 -8.42 2.08
C TYR A 106 43.77 -8.69 1.90
N ASN A 107 44.21 -9.25 0.76
CA ASN A 107 45.64 -9.53 0.55
C ASN A 107 46.45 -8.34 -0.01
N TYR A 108 45.80 -7.22 -0.36
CA TYR A 108 46.41 -5.98 -0.85
C TYR A 108 47.55 -6.18 -1.88
N GLY A 109 47.40 -7.13 -2.81
CA GLY A 109 48.39 -7.38 -3.87
C GLY A 109 49.56 -8.31 -3.47
N ARG A 110 49.41 -9.07 -2.38
CA ARG A 110 50.38 -10.13 -1.98
C ARG A 110 50.01 -11.50 -2.56
N GLU A 111 49.51 -11.55 -3.79
CA GLU A 111 48.98 -12.78 -4.37
C GLU A 111 50.09 -13.79 -4.73
N ASP A 112 51.33 -13.31 -4.97
CA ASP A 112 52.41 -14.08 -5.59
C ASP A 112 53.73 -14.16 -4.79
N ASN A 113 53.78 -13.77 -3.50
CA ASN A 113 55.06 -13.69 -2.74
C ASN A 113 55.05 -14.43 -1.39
N ASP A 114 54.87 -15.75 -1.40
CA ASP A 114 55.24 -16.66 -0.29
C ASP A 114 56.46 -17.51 -0.67
#